data_AF-A0A2M9P847-F1
#
_entry.id   AF-A0A2M9P847-F1
#
_cell.length_a   1.000
_cell.length_b   1.000
_cell.length_c   1.000
_cell.angle_alpha   90.00
_cell.angle_beta   90.00
_cell.angle_gamma   90.00
#
_symmetry.space_group_name_H-M   'P 1'
#
loop_
_entity.id
_entity.type
_entity.pdbx_description
1 polymer ?
#
loop_
_entity_poly.entity_id
_entity_poly.type
_entity_poly.pdbx_seq_one_letter_code
_entity_poly.pdbx_strand_id
1 'polypeptide(L)' 'MTDRILETALYAPDLDAAEVFYGGLLGLPKVSRAGNRHVFFRVGPGMLLIFNPGETAKPAAAGALPVPAHGATG' A
#
# COMPACT_ATOMS: atom_id res chain seq x y z
N MET A 1 16.70 -19.96 3.72
CA MET A 1 16.21 -19.99 2.33
C MET A 1 15.04 -19.02 2.26
N THR A 2 15.05 -18.10 1.30
CA THR A 2 13.96 -17.13 1.09
C THR A 2 13.22 -17.57 -0.17
N ASP A 3 12.05 -18.20 0.01
CA ASP A 3 11.39 -18.93 -1.08
C ASP A 3 10.27 -18.12 -1.75
N ARG A 4 9.99 -16.92 -1.24
CA ARG A 4 8.96 -16.01 -1.74
C ARG A 4 9.19 -14.57 -1.29
N ILE A 5 8.61 -13.65 -2.05
CA ILE A 5 8.42 -12.25 -1.61
C ILE A 5 7.25 -12.20 -0.64
N LEU A 6 7.46 -11.63 0.56
CA LEU A 6 6.41 -11.46 1.56
C LEU A 6 5.48 -10.29 1.20
N GLU A 7 6.06 -9.18 0.76
CA GLU A 7 5.35 -7.93 0.49
C GLU A 7 5.78 -7.36 -0.86
N THR A 8 4.80 -7.02 -1.69
CA THR A 8 5.01 -6.31 -2.95
C THR A 8 4.42 -4.91 -2.81
N ALA A 9 5.25 -3.88 -2.99
CA ALA A 9 4.82 -2.49 -2.90
C ALA A 9 4.58 -1.90 -4.29
N LEU A 10 3.43 -1.25 -4.46
CA LEU A 10 3.07 -0.44 -5.63
C LEU A 10 2.67 0.97 -5.20
N TYR A 11 2.75 1.92 -6.13
CA TYR A 11 2.31 3.30 -5.92
C TYR A 11 1.15 3.64 -6.86
N ALA A 12 0.09 4.21 -6.30
CA ALA A 12 -1.06 4.70 -7.05
C ALA A 12 -1.58 6.02 -6.42
N PRO A 13 -1.72 7.11 -7.18
CA PRO A 13 -2.22 8.39 -6.65
C PRO A 13 -3.72 8.34 -6.31
N ASP A 14 -4.48 7.45 -6.94
CA ASP A 14 -5.90 7.22 -6.68
C ASP A 14 -6.09 5.85 -6.00
N LEU A 15 -6.26 5.88 -4.67
CA LEU A 15 -6.48 4.67 -3.88
C LEU A 15 -7.92 4.15 -3.96
N ASP A 16 -8.88 4.95 -4.41
CA ASP A 16 -10.26 4.50 -4.59
C ASP A 16 -10.35 3.65 -5.85
N ALA A 17 -9.75 4.11 -6.95
CA ALA A 17 -9.59 3.30 -8.16
C ALA A 17 -8.80 2.01 -7.89
N ALA A 18 -7.74 2.07 -7.07
CA ALA A 18 -6.99 0.89 -6.67
C ALA A 18 -7.85 -0.10 -5.85
N GLU A 19 -8.70 0.38 -4.94
CA GLU A 19 -9.63 -0.50 -4.20
C GLU A 19 -10.67 -1.16 -5.09
N VAL A 20 -11.25 -0.41 -6.03
CA VAL A 20 -12.19 -0.95 -7.00
C VAL A 20 -11.53 -2.04 -7.84
N PHE A 21 -10.29 -1.83 -8.28
CA PHE A 21 -9.58 -2.81 -9.09
C PHE A 21 -9.12 -4.03 -8.26
N TYR A 22 -8.30 -3.83 -7.24
CA TYR A 22 -7.69 -4.94 -6.49
C TYR A 22 -8.66 -5.62 -5.53
N GLY A 23 -9.50 -4.85 -4.83
CA GLY A 23 -10.49 -5.40 -3.90
C GLY A 23 -11.79 -5.82 -4.57
N GLY A 24 -12.26 -5.05 -5.56
CA GLY A 24 -13.49 -5.33 -6.29
C GLY A 24 -13.30 -6.33 -7.43
N LEU A 25 -12.61 -5.92 -8.49
CA LEU A 25 -12.46 -6.73 -9.71
C LEU A 25 -11.63 -7.99 -9.48
N LEU A 26 -10.50 -7.87 -8.78
CA LEU A 26 -9.63 -9.03 -8.47
C LEU A 26 -10.04 -9.77 -7.20
N GLY A 27 -10.97 -9.23 -6.40
CA GLY A 27 -11.49 -9.89 -5.21
C GLY A 27 -10.47 -10.09 -4.09
N LEU A 28 -9.37 -9.32 -4.05
CA LEU A 28 -8.35 -9.49 -3.02
C LEU A 28 -8.89 -9.04 -1.66
N PRO A 29 -8.71 -9.83 -0.58
CA PRO A 29 -9.16 -9.44 0.74
C PRO A 29 -8.41 -8.19 1.24
N LYS A 30 -9.14 -7.11 1.48
CA LYS A 30 -8.59 -5.88 2.08
C LYS A 30 -8.20 -6.15 3.53
N VAL A 31 -6.97 -5.82 3.88
CA VAL A 31 -6.42 -5.98 5.24
C VAL A 31 -6.51 -4.67 6.01
N SER A 32 -6.14 -3.55 5.40
CA SER A 32 -6.22 -2.23 6.03
C SER A 32 -6.28 -1.11 4.99
N ARG A 33 -6.85 0.03 5.40
CA ARG A 33 -6.76 1.30 4.68
C ARG A 33 -6.45 2.41 5.68
N ALA A 34 -5.54 3.31 5.36
CA ALA A 34 -5.22 4.49 6.14
C ALA A 34 -5.54 5.77 5.36
N GLY A 35 -6.82 6.11 5.28
CA GLY A 35 -7.29 7.30 4.57
C GLY A 35 -6.80 7.32 3.12
N ASN A 36 -6.10 8.38 2.72
CA ASN A 36 -5.48 8.51 1.40
C ASN A 36 -3.99 8.12 1.37
N ARG A 37 -3.42 7.55 2.45
CA ARG A 37 -1.99 7.23 2.54
C ARG A 37 -1.65 5.87 1.93
N HIS A 38 -2.44 4.83 2.23
CA HIS A 38 -2.25 3.49 1.70
C HIS A 38 -3.48 2.60 1.85
N VAL A 39 -3.53 1.53 1.04
CA VAL A 39 -4.44 0.38 1.17
C VAL A 39 -3.69 -0.92 0.94
N PHE A 40 -3.90 -1.91 1.80
CA PHE A 40 -3.19 -3.19 1.78
C PHE A 40 -4.14 -4.36 1.57
N PHE A 41 -3.69 -5.36 0.81
CA PHE A 41 -4.45 -6.56 0.47
C PHE A 41 -3.67 -7.83 0.77
N ARG A 42 -4.39 -8.90 1.13
CA ARG A 42 -3.85 -10.24 1.28
C ARG A 42 -3.77 -10.94 -0.08
N VAL A 43 -2.63 -11.55 -0.40
CA VAL A 43 -2.44 -12.37 -1.61
C VAL A 43 -1.81 -13.71 -1.20
N GLY A 44 -2.65 -14.72 -0.93
CA GLY A 44 -2.18 -15.98 -0.36
C GLY A 44 -1.37 -15.74 0.92
N PRO A 45 -0.14 -16.28 1.07
CA PRO A 45 0.71 -16.01 2.23
C PRO A 45 1.42 -14.64 2.19
N GLY A 46 1.31 -13.88 1.10
CA GLY A 46 1.94 -12.57 0.91
C GLY A 46 0.98 -11.39 1.07
N MET A 47 1.49 -10.19 0.81
CA MET A 47 0.77 -8.92 0.89
C MET A 47 1.04 -8.07 -0.35
N LEU A 48 -0.01 -7.41 -0.83
CA LEU A 48 0.10 -6.29 -1.77
C LEU A 48 -0.09 -4.99 -1.00
N LEU A 49 0.93 -4.13 -1.02
CA LEU A 49 0.93 -2.84 -0.36
C LEU A 49 0.80 -1.73 -1.40
N ILE A 50 -0.32 -1.02 -1.43
CA ILE A 50 -0.51 0.10 -2.37
C ILE A 50 -0.43 1.42 -1.60
N PHE A 51 0.52 2.26 -1.97
CA PHE A 51 0.78 3.54 -1.34
C PHE A 51 0.37 4.69 -2.24
N ASN A 52 -0.14 5.77 -1.65
CA ASN A 52 -0.24 7.04 -2.36
C ASN A 52 1.16 7.71 -2.37
N PRO A 53 1.77 7.93 -3.55
CA PRO A 53 3.12 8.46 -3.64
C PRO A 53 3.23 9.89 -3.07
N GLY A 54 2.21 10.73 -3.25
CA GLY A 54 2.20 12.10 -2.74
C GLY A 54 2.10 12.15 -1.21
N GLU A 55 1.32 11.24 -0.61
CA GLU A 55 1.19 11.19 0.85
C GLU A 55 2.40 10.54 1.53
N THR A 56 3.02 9.56 0.87
CA THR A 56 4.18 8.84 1.42
C THR A 56 5.53 9.50 1.16
N ALA A 57 5.56 10.54 0.33
CA ALA A 57 6.67 11.49 0.27
C ALA A 57 6.76 12.38 1.54
N LYS A 58 5.65 12.54 2.28
CA LYS A 58 5.61 13.35 3.50
C LYS A 58 6.22 12.58 4.68
N PRO A 59 6.99 13.24 5.56
CA PRO A 59 7.50 12.64 6.79
C PRO A 59 6.38 12.04 7.65
N ALA A 60 6.72 11.02 8.44
CA ALA A 60 5.82 10.52 9.47
C ALA A 60 5.43 11.65 10.46
N ALA A 61 4.18 11.64 10.90
CA ALA A 61 3.71 12.60 11.90
C ALA A 61 4.46 12.41 13.23
N ALA A 62 4.59 13.49 14.02
CA ALA A 62 5.23 13.42 15.33
C ALA A 62 4.51 12.39 16.24
N GLY A 63 5.28 11.48 16.85
CA GLY A 63 4.75 10.42 17.70
C GLY A 63 4.24 9.17 16.97
N ALA A 64 4.23 9.16 15.64
CA ALA A 64 3.96 7.95 14.86
C ALA A 64 5.21 7.05 14.75
N LEU A 65 5.03 5.82 14.28
CA LEU A 65 6.15 4.95 13.92
C LEU A 65 7.04 5.68 12.89
N PRO A 66 8.38 5.67 13.06
CA PRO A 66 9.31 6.39 12.21
C PRO A 66 9.51 5.66 10.87
N VAL A 67 8.50 5.71 10.02
CA VAL A 67 8.57 5.17 8.66
C VAL A 67 9.24 6.22 7.76
N PRO A 68 10.33 5.89 7.07
CA PRO A 68 10.98 6.81 6.13
C PRO A 68 10.02 7.27 5.02
N ALA A 69 10.20 8.51 4.57
CA ALA A 69 9.51 8.98 3.36
C ALA A 69 9.97 8.16 2.15
N HIS A 70 9.00 7.70 1.36
CA HIS A 70 9.24 6.78 0.25
C HIS A 70 8.29 7.05 -0.93
N GLY A 71 8.00 8.32 -1.24
CA GLY A 71 7.19 8.67 -2.41
C GLY A 71 7.81 8.20 -3.73
N ALA A 72 7.03 8.27 -4.82
CA ALA A 72 7.49 7.88 -6.16
C ALA A 72 6.97 8.85 -7.23
N THR A 73 7.80 9.13 -8.24
CA THR A 73 7.45 9.93 -9.43
C THR A 73 7.91 9.13 -10.64
N GLY A 74 6.96 8.41 -11.27
CA GLY A 74 7.21 7.65 -12.49
C GLY A 74 7.34 8.54 -13.72
#